data_AF-A0A7Y5A6B5-F1
#
_entry.id   AF-A0A7Y5A6B5-F1
#
_cell.length_a   1.000
_cell.length_b   1.000
_cell.length_c   1.000
_cell.angle_alpha   90.00
_cell.angle_beta   90.00
_cell.angle_gamma   90.00
#
_symmetry.space_group_name_H-M   'P 1'
#
loop_
_entity.id
_entity.type
_entity.pdbx_description
1 polymer ?
#
loop_
_entity_poly.entity_id
_entity_poly.type
_entity_poly.pdbx_seq_one_letter_code
_entity_poly.pdbx_strand_id
1 'polypeptide(L)'
;MKTSLKFIVGLIVFIQALAICHAQQIVPIDLSKKANDIIVRSVSPFKSIDIEIINRLPSQDYQVIVITKLHEIETLSFPNSRTKADEEQIKCDILLNLIESINAADEESKLPKLIGDLEKEMNEVSIEPSENTPSVSNCITNYIEMAKVVIASTMIKVEDVTLNEGEDLEITIIRKLDDGTSKVWKVVYTTQKRGKWLTSWGFSFIGQVFNVQKLYFTKFDTSSYVITKEENRGKLIFAPTVFFTWMPTKNLSRNFSLSYTGGLGFDMEAPTVFVGGSLTYNQNISIAIGIVAHRQEFLSGEFKENQIVKENLSKDQLHNELYTVNPFVSLIFRFGENPFTNKEK
;
A
#
# COMPACT_ATOMS: atom_id res chain seq x y z
N MET A 1 -48.90 -0.45 1.70
CA MET A 1 -47.66 0.36 1.75
C MET A 1 -46.47 -0.34 2.43
N LYS A 2 -46.53 -0.82 3.69
CA LYS A 2 -45.32 -1.38 4.37
C LYS A 2 -44.66 -2.60 3.68
N THR A 3 -45.33 -3.28 2.75
CA THR A 3 -44.83 -4.44 2.01
C THR A 3 -43.96 -4.10 0.79
N SER A 4 -44.26 -3.05 0.02
CA SER A 4 -43.53 -2.74 -1.22
C SER A 4 -42.09 -2.25 -0.97
N LEU A 5 -41.87 -1.51 0.12
CA LEU A 5 -40.55 -0.95 0.46
C LEU A 5 -39.50 -2.06 0.69
N LYS A 6 -39.87 -3.18 1.32
CA LYS A 6 -38.96 -4.32 1.51
C LYS A 6 -38.52 -4.96 0.18
N PHE A 7 -39.43 -5.03 -0.79
CA PHE A 7 -39.15 -5.60 -2.11
C PHE A 7 -38.17 -4.72 -2.91
N ILE A 8 -38.35 -3.39 -2.85
CA ILE A 8 -37.46 -2.42 -3.50
C ILE A 8 -36.05 -2.47 -2.91
N VAL A 9 -35.91 -2.51 -1.58
CA VAL A 9 -34.58 -2.61 -0.94
C VAL A 9 -33.90 -3.94 -1.30
N GLY A 10 -34.63 -5.06 -1.28
CA GLY A 10 -34.10 -6.36 -1.72
C GLY A 10 -33.63 -6.35 -3.18
N LEU A 11 -34.40 -5.75 -4.08
CA LEU A 11 -34.05 -5.65 -5.50
C LEU A 11 -32.80 -4.78 -5.73
N ILE A 12 -32.65 -3.66 -5.01
CA ILE A 12 -31.45 -2.80 -5.11
C ILE A 12 -30.19 -3.54 -4.65
N VAL A 13 -30.26 -4.30 -3.55
CA VAL A 13 -29.14 -5.12 -3.08
C VAL A 13 -28.80 -6.22 -4.09
N PHE A 14 -29.80 -6.86 -4.70
CA PHE A 14 -29.58 -7.91 -5.70
C PHE A 14 -28.98 -7.37 -7.01
N ILE A 15 -29.41 -6.19 -7.47
CA ILE A 15 -28.84 -5.52 -8.65
C ILE A 15 -27.39 -5.08 -8.38
N GLN A 16 -27.08 -4.58 -7.18
CA GLN A 16 -25.70 -4.24 -6.82
C GLN A 16 -24.78 -5.47 -6.69
N ALA A 17 -25.32 -6.63 -6.28
CA ALA A 17 -24.56 -7.89 -6.29
C ALA A 17 -24.27 -8.40 -7.72
N LEU A 18 -25.25 -8.31 -8.63
CA LEU A 18 -25.09 -8.74 -10.03
C LEU A 18 -24.22 -7.82 -10.88
N ALA A 19 -24.01 -6.57 -10.47
CA ALA A 19 -23.16 -5.62 -11.20
C ALA A 19 -21.63 -5.88 -11.05
N ILE A 20 -21.22 -6.78 -10.14
CA ILE A 20 -19.81 -7.14 -9.93
C ILE A 20 -19.39 -8.28 -10.86
N CYS A 21 -19.62 -8.10 -12.16
CA CYS A 21 -18.82 -8.80 -13.17
C CYS A 21 -17.37 -8.30 -13.00
N HIS A 22 -16.53 -9.12 -12.37
CA HIS A 22 -15.09 -8.85 -12.29
C HIS A 22 -14.52 -8.87 -13.71
N ALA A 23 -14.43 -7.69 -14.33
CA ALA A 23 -13.80 -7.50 -15.62
C ALA A 23 -12.31 -7.82 -15.49
N GLN A 24 -11.99 -9.08 -15.78
CA GLN A 24 -10.69 -9.70 -15.68
C GLN A 24 -9.72 -8.97 -16.62
N GLN A 25 -8.67 -8.38 -16.05
CA GLN A 25 -7.85 -7.43 -16.79
C GLN A 25 -6.73 -8.18 -17.50
N ILE A 26 -6.96 -8.54 -18.77
CA ILE A 26 -5.90 -9.04 -19.64
C ILE A 26 -4.90 -7.91 -19.88
N VAL A 27 -3.62 -8.16 -19.57
CA VAL A 27 -2.55 -7.17 -19.72
C VAL A 27 -1.38 -7.77 -20.49
N PRO A 28 -1.28 -7.51 -21.82
CA PRO A 28 -0.28 -8.16 -22.65
C PRO A 28 1.15 -7.70 -22.35
N ILE A 29 2.04 -8.65 -22.12
CA ILE A 29 3.49 -8.47 -22.15
C ILE A 29 3.95 -8.76 -23.57
N ASP A 30 4.34 -7.71 -24.27
CA ASP A 30 4.71 -7.76 -25.67
C ASP A 30 6.23 -7.83 -25.79
N LEU A 31 6.76 -9.03 -26.04
CA LEU A 31 8.21 -9.26 -26.13
C LEU A 31 8.84 -8.61 -27.39
N SER A 32 8.03 -8.11 -28.32
CA SER A 32 8.55 -7.36 -29.47
C SER A 32 9.11 -5.98 -29.12
N LYS A 33 8.73 -5.48 -27.94
CA LYS A 33 9.26 -4.24 -27.38
C LYS A 33 10.63 -4.53 -26.78
N LYS A 34 11.37 -3.46 -26.45
CA LYS A 34 12.72 -3.49 -25.89
C LYS A 34 12.96 -4.69 -24.98
N ALA A 35 13.87 -5.57 -25.40
CA ALA A 35 14.60 -6.38 -24.45
C ALA A 35 15.47 -5.46 -23.58
N ASN A 36 15.68 -5.86 -22.33
CA ASN A 36 16.50 -5.23 -21.30
C ASN A 36 15.96 -3.92 -20.69
N ASP A 37 14.83 -3.39 -21.17
CA ASP A 37 14.10 -2.29 -20.49
C ASP A 37 13.23 -2.80 -19.33
N ILE A 38 12.92 -1.88 -18.40
CA ILE A 38 12.01 -2.11 -17.26
C ILE A 38 10.69 -1.37 -17.51
N ILE A 39 9.66 -2.10 -17.97
CA ILE A 39 8.33 -1.55 -18.25
C ILE A 39 7.51 -1.51 -16.96
N VAL A 40 7.37 -0.33 -16.35
CA VAL A 40 6.50 -0.12 -15.18
C VAL A 40 5.09 0.28 -15.63
N ARG A 41 4.06 -0.41 -15.13
CA ARG A 41 2.64 -0.14 -15.41
C ARG A 41 1.86 -0.11 -14.11
N SER A 42 0.97 0.86 -13.90
CA SER A 42 0.12 0.86 -12.71
C SER A 42 -1.16 0.06 -12.93
N VAL A 43 -1.59 -0.67 -11.90
CA VAL A 43 -2.77 -1.56 -11.93
C VAL A 43 -3.67 -1.34 -10.72
N SER A 44 -4.96 -1.65 -10.86
CA SER A 44 -5.93 -1.57 -9.74
C SER A 44 -5.69 -2.71 -8.75
N PRO A 45 -5.64 -2.45 -7.43
CA PRO A 45 -5.59 -3.50 -6.42
C PRO A 45 -6.90 -4.30 -6.38
N PHE A 46 -6.83 -5.53 -5.88
CA PHE A 46 -7.94 -6.48 -5.72
C PHE A 46 -8.65 -6.86 -7.03
N LYS A 47 -7.96 -6.74 -8.17
CA LYS A 47 -8.37 -7.36 -9.45
C LYS A 47 -7.42 -8.50 -9.79
N SER A 48 -7.96 -9.55 -10.41
CA SER A 48 -7.13 -10.53 -11.12
C SER A 48 -6.61 -9.92 -12.42
N ILE A 49 -5.35 -10.22 -12.72
CA ILE A 49 -4.62 -9.74 -13.88
C ILE A 49 -4.21 -10.98 -14.68
N ASP A 50 -4.65 -11.07 -15.92
CA ASP A 50 -4.26 -12.16 -16.82
C ASP A 50 -3.04 -11.69 -17.58
N ILE A 51 -1.88 -12.26 -17.25
CA ILE A 51 -0.64 -11.92 -17.92
C ILE A 51 -0.50 -12.82 -19.16
N GLU A 52 -0.83 -12.23 -20.30
CA GLU A 52 -0.66 -12.85 -21.60
C GLU A 52 0.67 -12.38 -22.20
N ILE A 53 1.66 -13.27 -22.26
CA ILE A 53 2.92 -12.99 -22.94
C ILE A 53 2.68 -13.26 -24.42
N ILE A 54 2.80 -12.22 -25.25
CA ILE A 54 2.60 -12.24 -26.70
C ILE A 54 3.92 -11.97 -27.42
N ASN A 55 3.99 -12.36 -28.70
CA ASN A 55 5.20 -12.24 -29.51
C ASN A 55 6.37 -13.05 -28.93
N ARG A 56 6.09 -14.27 -28.45
CA ARG A 56 7.09 -15.30 -28.15
C ARG A 56 7.49 -16.01 -29.46
N LEU A 57 8.75 -16.39 -29.60
CA LEU A 57 9.14 -17.33 -30.67
C LEU A 57 8.65 -18.76 -30.35
N PRO A 58 8.06 -19.49 -31.31
CA PRO A 58 7.61 -20.86 -31.09
C PRO A 58 8.74 -21.81 -30.69
N SER A 59 9.85 -21.75 -31.43
CA SER A 59 10.96 -22.71 -31.44
C SER A 59 12.01 -22.51 -30.34
N GLN A 60 11.77 -21.60 -29.39
CA GLN A 60 12.76 -21.15 -28.41
C GLN A 60 12.25 -21.30 -26.98
N ASP A 61 13.15 -21.65 -26.06
CA ASP A 61 12.85 -21.78 -24.64
C ASP A 61 12.88 -20.43 -23.91
N TYR A 62 11.84 -20.17 -23.11
CA TYR A 62 11.71 -18.96 -22.29
C TYR A 62 11.49 -19.34 -20.83
N GLN A 63 12.35 -18.82 -19.94
CA GLN A 63 12.12 -18.89 -18.51
C GLN A 63 11.29 -17.68 -18.08
N VAL A 64 10.07 -17.91 -17.62
CA VAL A 64 9.20 -16.87 -17.03
C VAL A 64 9.33 -16.95 -15.50
N ILE A 65 9.81 -15.88 -14.89
CA ILE A 65 9.97 -15.75 -13.43
C ILE A 65 8.97 -14.70 -12.94
N VAL A 66 8.04 -15.11 -12.09
CA VAL A 66 7.00 -14.25 -11.50
C VAL A 66 7.32 -14.04 -10.02
N ILE A 67 7.47 -12.79 -9.59
CA ILE A 67 7.80 -12.43 -8.20
C ILE A 67 6.87 -11.31 -7.73
N THR A 68 5.93 -11.64 -6.84
CA THR A 68 5.19 -10.62 -6.09
C THR A 68 6.10 -10.03 -5.02
N LYS A 69 6.24 -8.71 -5.01
CA LYS A 69 7.00 -7.96 -4.01
C LYS A 69 6.06 -7.07 -3.22
N LEU A 70 6.32 -6.94 -1.92
CA LEU A 70 5.61 -6.00 -1.07
C LEU A 70 6.25 -4.62 -1.22
N HIS A 71 5.47 -3.57 -1.44
CA HIS A 71 5.94 -2.21 -1.20
C HIS A 71 6.27 -2.09 0.29
N GLU A 72 7.56 -1.96 0.62
CA GLU A 72 7.98 -1.60 1.97
C GLU A 72 7.23 -0.34 2.41
N ILE A 73 6.65 -0.39 3.62
CA ILE A 73 6.04 0.80 4.19
C ILE A 73 7.19 1.74 4.51
N GLU A 74 7.30 2.78 3.68
CA GLU A 74 8.31 3.83 3.69
C GLU A 74 8.71 4.16 5.13
N THR A 75 9.93 3.75 5.49
CA THR A 75 10.49 4.00 6.81
C THR A 75 10.55 5.52 7.02
N LEU A 76 10.50 5.96 8.29
CA LEU A 76 10.66 7.38 8.63
C LEU A 76 12.08 7.81 8.27
N SER A 77 12.24 8.27 7.04
CA SER A 77 13.50 8.41 6.34
C SER A 77 13.74 9.86 5.96
N PHE A 78 15.01 10.23 5.92
CA PHE A 78 15.47 11.56 5.56
C PHE A 78 15.97 11.52 4.09
N PRO A 79 15.69 12.56 3.29
CA PRO A 79 15.55 12.40 1.83
C PRO A 79 16.87 12.27 1.06
N ASN A 80 16.88 11.43 0.01
CA ASN A 80 17.80 11.46 -1.14
C ASN A 80 17.28 10.58 -2.32
N SER A 81 17.88 10.67 -3.52
CA SER A 81 17.45 9.95 -4.76
C SER A 81 18.63 9.83 -5.79
N ARG A 82 18.56 9.26 -7.02
CA ARG A 82 17.46 8.88 -7.94
C ARG A 82 17.91 7.83 -8.98
N THR A 83 17.06 7.46 -9.95
CA THR A 83 17.27 6.44 -11.02
C THR A 83 16.82 6.90 -12.42
N LYS A 84 17.25 6.20 -13.50
CA LYS A 84 16.64 6.19 -14.86
C LYS A 84 17.14 5.02 -15.78
N ALA A 85 16.58 4.85 -16.99
CA ALA A 85 16.80 3.78 -18.00
C ALA A 85 16.84 4.38 -19.46
N ASP A 86 16.56 3.60 -20.55
CA ASP A 86 15.81 3.99 -21.81
C ASP A 86 16.29 3.37 -23.20
N GLU A 87 15.41 2.64 -23.94
CA GLU A 87 14.98 2.65 -25.42
C GLU A 87 15.95 2.42 -26.66
N GLU A 88 15.68 1.96 -27.93
CA GLU A 88 14.72 1.10 -28.78
C GLU A 88 15.39 0.78 -30.21
N GLN A 89 14.91 0.15 -31.34
CA GLN A 89 13.71 -0.54 -31.93
C GLN A 89 14.01 -1.35 -33.27
N ILE A 90 13.09 -2.26 -33.71
CA ILE A 90 12.53 -2.45 -35.10
C ILE A 90 12.57 -3.84 -35.87
N LYS A 91 12.34 -3.90 -37.20
CA LYS A 91 11.54 -4.91 -38.02
C LYS A 91 12.03 -5.08 -39.51
N CYS A 92 11.62 -5.99 -40.44
CA CYS A 92 10.72 -7.19 -40.60
C CYS A 92 10.87 -7.88 -42.01
N ASP A 93 9.86 -8.69 -42.46
CA ASP A 93 9.35 -8.90 -43.86
C ASP A 93 9.62 -10.26 -44.61
N ILE A 94 8.70 -10.87 -45.40
CA ILE A 94 7.21 -10.80 -45.49
C ILE A 94 6.57 -12.12 -46.07
N LEU A 95 5.24 -12.26 -45.96
CA LEU A 95 4.35 -13.45 -46.05
C LEU A 95 4.85 -14.90 -46.14
N LEU A 96 5.47 -15.39 -47.21
CA LEU A 96 5.92 -16.79 -47.25
C LEU A 96 7.24 -16.99 -46.49
N ASN A 97 8.05 -15.92 -46.38
CA ASN A 97 9.01 -15.86 -45.29
C ASN A 97 8.28 -15.96 -43.95
N LEU A 98 7.10 -15.36 -43.71
CA LEU A 98 6.52 -15.27 -42.35
C LEU A 98 6.22 -16.62 -41.71
N ILE A 99 5.74 -17.64 -42.42
CA ILE A 99 5.51 -18.93 -41.76
C ILE A 99 6.85 -19.58 -41.37
N GLU A 100 7.86 -19.54 -42.26
CA GLU A 100 9.21 -20.04 -41.93
C GLU A 100 9.96 -19.12 -40.95
N SER A 101 9.68 -17.82 -40.93
CA SER A 101 10.36 -16.75 -40.18
C SER A 101 9.62 -16.28 -38.94
N ILE A 102 8.43 -16.79 -38.64
CA ILE A 102 7.90 -16.85 -37.28
C ILE A 102 8.61 -18.00 -36.54
N ASN A 103 8.81 -19.13 -37.23
CA ASN A 103 9.51 -20.30 -36.68
C ASN A 103 11.04 -20.13 -36.61
N ALA A 104 11.64 -19.40 -37.57
CA ALA A 104 13.07 -19.10 -37.66
C ALA A 104 13.41 -17.62 -37.41
N ALA A 105 12.50 -16.84 -36.81
CA ALA A 105 12.88 -15.53 -36.30
C ALA A 105 13.92 -15.67 -35.18
N ASP A 106 14.96 -14.88 -35.32
CA ASP A 106 15.97 -14.54 -34.32
C ASP A 106 15.44 -13.53 -33.29
N GLU A 107 14.45 -12.71 -33.64
CA GLU A 107 14.01 -11.55 -32.86
C GLU A 107 12.49 -11.37 -32.77
N GLU A 108 12.03 -11.21 -31.53
CA GLU A 108 10.65 -10.95 -31.14
C GLU A 108 10.11 -9.63 -31.70
N SER A 109 10.99 -8.65 -31.89
CA SER A 109 10.64 -7.32 -32.43
C SER A 109 9.93 -7.40 -33.77
N LYS A 110 10.20 -8.46 -34.54
CA LYS A 110 9.62 -8.75 -35.84
C LYS A 110 8.16 -9.23 -35.71
N LEU A 111 7.88 -10.10 -34.73
CA LEU A 111 6.64 -10.91 -34.64
C LEU A 111 5.31 -10.16 -34.79
N PRO A 112 5.03 -8.98 -34.20
CA PRO A 112 3.69 -8.39 -34.31
C PRO A 112 3.36 -7.85 -35.69
N LYS A 113 4.37 -7.61 -36.56
CA LYS A 113 4.09 -7.40 -37.98
C LYS A 113 3.95 -8.75 -38.68
N LEU A 114 4.78 -9.74 -38.35
CA LEU A 114 4.68 -11.08 -38.94
C LEU A 114 3.28 -11.71 -38.70
N ILE A 115 2.69 -11.52 -37.52
CA ILE A 115 1.35 -12.00 -37.17
C ILE A 115 0.28 -11.16 -37.88
N GLY A 116 0.36 -9.82 -37.87
CA GLY A 116 -0.64 -8.97 -38.52
C GLY A 116 -0.71 -9.14 -40.05
N ASP A 117 0.44 -9.32 -40.71
CA ASP A 117 0.51 -9.63 -42.14
C ASP A 117 -0.05 -11.04 -42.44
N LEU A 118 0.19 -12.02 -41.55
CA LEU A 118 -0.38 -13.38 -41.66
C LEU A 118 -1.89 -13.40 -41.43
N GLU A 119 -2.39 -12.70 -40.41
CA GLU A 119 -3.82 -12.55 -40.12
C GLU A 119 -4.56 -11.85 -41.26
N LYS A 120 -3.97 -10.80 -41.86
CA LYS A 120 -4.53 -10.13 -43.04
C LYS A 120 -4.75 -11.14 -44.18
N GLU A 121 -3.72 -11.90 -44.55
CA GLU A 121 -3.83 -12.82 -45.69
C GLU A 121 -4.70 -14.06 -45.37
N MET A 122 -4.76 -14.51 -44.10
CA MET A 122 -5.75 -15.49 -43.67
C MET A 122 -7.19 -14.99 -43.87
N ASN A 123 -7.45 -13.71 -43.61
CA ASN A 123 -8.76 -13.11 -43.85
C ASN A 123 -9.06 -12.95 -45.36
N GLU A 124 -8.10 -12.51 -46.17
CA GLU A 124 -8.29 -12.37 -47.63
C GLU A 124 -8.48 -13.73 -48.33
N VAL A 125 -7.78 -14.78 -47.90
CA VAL A 125 -7.97 -16.16 -48.38
C VAL A 125 -9.34 -16.76 -47.97
N SER A 126 -10.00 -16.21 -46.94
CA SER A 126 -11.26 -16.75 -46.41
C SER A 126 -12.53 -16.29 -47.15
N ILE A 127 -12.43 -15.41 -48.16
CA ILE A 127 -13.60 -14.66 -48.67
C ILE A 127 -14.29 -15.29 -49.90
N GLU A 128 -13.58 -16.02 -50.79
CA GLU A 128 -14.20 -16.63 -51.99
C GLU A 128 -13.89 -18.14 -52.15
N PRO A 129 -14.77 -19.04 -51.65
CA PRO A 129 -14.76 -20.45 -52.05
C PRO A 129 -15.32 -20.58 -53.47
N SER A 130 -14.48 -20.37 -54.49
CA SER A 130 -14.83 -20.62 -55.89
C SER A 130 -15.28 -22.08 -56.07
N GLU A 131 -16.56 -22.27 -56.43
CA GLU A 131 -17.11 -23.61 -56.64
C GLU A 131 -16.35 -24.37 -57.74
N ASN A 132 -16.12 -25.68 -57.51
CA ASN A 132 -15.59 -26.71 -58.43
C ASN A 132 -14.10 -27.17 -58.33
N THR A 133 -13.31 -26.83 -57.30
CA THR A 133 -11.98 -27.50 -57.08
C THR A 133 -11.78 -28.10 -55.66
N PRO A 134 -12.21 -29.37 -55.43
CA PRO A 134 -12.14 -30.01 -54.10
C PRO A 134 -10.74 -30.13 -53.48
N SER A 135 -9.68 -30.20 -54.29
CA SER A 135 -8.29 -30.32 -53.82
C SER A 135 -7.75 -29.05 -53.16
N VAL A 136 -8.25 -27.87 -53.55
CA VAL A 136 -7.80 -26.57 -53.04
C VAL A 136 -8.34 -26.33 -51.62
N SER A 137 -9.60 -26.72 -51.38
CA SER A 137 -10.28 -26.57 -50.08
C SER A 137 -9.52 -27.21 -48.90
N ASN A 138 -9.12 -28.48 -49.03
CA ASN A 138 -8.37 -29.19 -47.99
C ASN A 138 -6.97 -28.59 -47.77
N CYS A 139 -6.36 -28.04 -48.83
CA CYS A 139 -5.04 -27.40 -48.75
C CYS A 139 -5.11 -26.11 -47.93
N ILE A 140 -6.07 -25.22 -48.26
CA ILE A 140 -6.32 -23.96 -47.54
C ILE A 140 -6.68 -24.24 -46.06
N THR A 141 -7.57 -25.19 -45.80
CA THR A 141 -8.00 -25.54 -44.44
C THR A 141 -6.81 -25.97 -43.56
N ASN A 142 -5.92 -26.82 -44.08
CA ASN A 142 -4.74 -27.28 -43.35
C ASN A 142 -3.76 -26.13 -43.05
N TYR A 143 -3.54 -25.20 -44.00
CA TYR A 143 -2.67 -24.04 -43.75
C TYR A 143 -3.29 -23.03 -42.78
N ILE A 144 -4.61 -22.84 -42.80
CA ILE A 144 -5.32 -21.99 -41.82
C ILE A 144 -5.19 -22.57 -40.40
N GLU A 145 -5.36 -23.89 -40.22
CA GLU A 145 -5.17 -24.51 -38.89
C GLU A 145 -3.70 -24.49 -38.44
N MET A 146 -2.75 -24.73 -39.35
CA MET A 146 -1.32 -24.57 -39.02
C MET A 146 -0.98 -23.12 -38.63
N ALA A 147 -1.52 -22.12 -39.33
CA ALA A 147 -1.32 -20.71 -39.00
C ALA A 147 -1.92 -20.36 -37.63
N LYS A 148 -3.13 -20.84 -37.30
CA LYS A 148 -3.72 -20.69 -35.95
C LYS A 148 -2.85 -21.30 -34.86
N VAL A 149 -2.32 -22.52 -35.08
CA VAL A 149 -1.42 -23.19 -34.11
C VAL A 149 -0.12 -22.42 -33.95
N VAL A 150 0.48 -21.92 -35.04
CA VAL A 150 1.69 -21.08 -34.98
C VAL A 150 1.41 -19.79 -34.21
N ILE A 151 0.35 -19.04 -34.54
CA ILE A 151 -0.04 -17.81 -33.83
C ILE A 151 -0.26 -18.10 -32.34
N ALA A 152 -1.05 -19.13 -31.99
CA ALA A 152 -1.28 -19.53 -30.60
C ALA A 152 0.01 -19.92 -29.87
N SER A 153 1.00 -20.52 -30.57
CA SER A 153 2.30 -20.86 -29.98
C SER A 153 3.19 -19.64 -29.70
N THR A 154 2.94 -18.49 -30.35
CA THR A 154 3.60 -17.20 -30.00
C THR A 154 3.01 -16.56 -28.75
N MET A 155 1.95 -17.12 -28.19
CA MET A 155 1.29 -16.66 -26.98
C MET A 155 1.52 -17.66 -25.84
N ILE A 156 1.60 -17.17 -24.61
CA ILE A 156 1.50 -18.00 -23.40
C ILE A 156 0.81 -17.21 -22.30
N LYS A 157 -0.24 -17.79 -21.72
CA LYS A 157 -0.89 -17.28 -20.52
C LYS A 157 -0.10 -17.74 -19.29
N VAL A 158 0.32 -16.79 -18.49
CA VAL A 158 0.78 -17.01 -17.12
C VAL A 158 -0.45 -17.09 -16.22
N GLU A 159 -0.37 -17.87 -15.13
CA GLU A 159 -1.43 -18.03 -14.14
C GLU A 159 -1.95 -16.67 -13.60
N ASP A 160 -3.27 -16.55 -13.45
CA ASP A 160 -3.97 -15.33 -13.06
C ASP A 160 -3.48 -14.79 -11.70
N VAL A 161 -2.94 -13.57 -11.66
CA VAL A 161 -2.41 -12.97 -10.40
C VAL A 161 -3.31 -11.86 -9.90
N THR A 162 -3.77 -11.98 -8.64
CA THR A 162 -4.43 -10.89 -7.91
C THR A 162 -3.44 -10.18 -6.98
N LEU A 163 -3.36 -8.84 -7.06
CA LEU A 163 -2.46 -8.01 -6.23
C LEU A 163 -3.26 -7.19 -5.21
N ASN A 164 -2.79 -7.09 -3.97
CA ASN A 164 -3.39 -6.23 -2.95
C ASN A 164 -2.87 -4.79 -3.07
N GLU A 165 -3.43 -3.85 -2.29
CA GLU A 165 -2.82 -2.52 -2.12
C GLU A 165 -1.36 -2.66 -1.66
N GLY A 166 -0.45 -1.87 -2.22
CA GLY A 166 0.97 -1.87 -1.90
C GLY A 166 1.71 -3.17 -2.23
N GLU A 167 1.30 -3.88 -3.28
CA GLU A 167 2.09 -4.97 -3.89
C GLU A 167 2.46 -4.62 -5.33
N ASP A 168 3.66 -5.07 -5.72
CA ASP A 168 4.19 -5.02 -7.08
C ASP A 168 4.29 -6.46 -7.61
N LEU A 169 4.01 -6.66 -8.90
CA LEU A 169 4.28 -7.92 -9.58
C LEU A 169 5.42 -7.72 -10.57
N GLU A 170 6.59 -8.26 -10.24
CA GLU A 170 7.76 -8.26 -11.11
C GLU A 170 7.78 -9.55 -11.92
N ILE A 171 7.60 -9.41 -13.24
CA ILE A 171 7.66 -10.53 -14.20
C ILE A 171 8.91 -10.34 -15.05
N THR A 172 9.80 -11.32 -14.97
CA THR A 172 11.05 -11.35 -15.72
C THR A 172 11.02 -12.53 -16.68
N ILE A 173 10.96 -12.24 -17.98
CA ILE A 173 11.05 -13.24 -19.05
C ILE A 173 12.51 -13.27 -19.50
N ILE A 174 13.11 -14.46 -19.57
CA ILE A 174 14.50 -14.66 -19.98
C ILE A 174 14.53 -15.63 -21.17
N ARG A 175 15.14 -15.22 -22.28
CA ARG A 175 15.49 -16.08 -23.43
C ARG A 175 17.00 -16.20 -23.51
N LYS A 176 17.54 -17.41 -23.55
CA LYS A 176 18.97 -17.65 -23.83
C LYS A 176 19.22 -17.53 -25.34
N LEU A 177 20.45 -17.15 -25.70
CA LEU A 177 20.88 -17.07 -27.10
C LEU A 177 21.97 -18.14 -27.36
N ASP A 178 22.14 -18.52 -28.63
CA ASP A 178 23.12 -19.54 -29.04
C ASP A 178 24.58 -19.09 -28.81
N ASP A 179 24.83 -17.77 -28.70
CA ASP A 179 26.12 -17.19 -28.32
C ASP A 179 26.40 -17.23 -26.79
N GLY A 180 25.46 -17.78 -26.01
CA GLY A 180 25.52 -17.87 -24.55
C GLY A 180 25.04 -16.63 -23.80
N THR A 181 24.64 -15.56 -24.50
CA THR A 181 24.04 -14.37 -23.88
C THR A 181 22.54 -14.60 -23.58
N SER A 182 21.82 -13.56 -23.14
CA SER A 182 20.39 -13.65 -22.85
C SER A 182 19.68 -12.32 -23.10
N LYS A 183 18.47 -12.38 -23.68
CA LYS A 183 17.50 -11.28 -23.67
C LYS A 183 16.65 -11.38 -22.41
N VAL A 184 16.42 -10.24 -21.74
CA VAL A 184 15.61 -10.17 -20.52
C VAL A 184 14.53 -9.11 -20.66
N TRP A 185 13.24 -9.46 -20.58
CA TRP A 185 12.16 -8.47 -20.50
C TRP A 185 11.67 -8.40 -19.08
N LYS A 186 11.66 -7.19 -18.50
CA LYS A 186 11.22 -6.98 -17.13
C LYS A 186 10.00 -6.06 -17.09
N VAL A 187 8.87 -6.59 -16.64
CA VAL A 187 7.63 -5.84 -16.47
C VAL A 187 7.29 -5.78 -14.99
N VAL A 188 6.96 -4.59 -14.49
CA VAL A 188 6.57 -4.36 -13.10
C VAL A 188 5.17 -3.76 -13.06
N TYR A 189 4.20 -4.54 -12.58
CA TYR A 189 2.84 -4.06 -12.33
C TYR A 189 2.73 -3.52 -10.92
N THR A 190 2.52 -2.22 -10.75
CA THR A 190 2.55 -1.55 -9.45
C THR A 190 1.17 -1.06 -9.00
N THR A 191 0.77 -1.44 -7.79
CA THR A 191 -0.47 -0.96 -7.16
C THR A 191 -0.23 0.31 -6.34
N GLN A 192 -1.29 1.01 -5.97
CA GLN A 192 -1.17 2.16 -5.07
C GLN A 192 -0.57 1.75 -3.71
N LYS A 193 0.36 2.56 -3.16
CA LYS A 193 0.88 2.38 -1.79
C LYS A 193 -0.27 2.17 -0.78
N ARG A 194 -0.10 1.33 0.24
CA ARG A 194 -1.11 1.07 1.30
C ARG A 194 -1.56 2.34 2.03
N GLY A 195 -0.64 3.28 2.21
CA GLY A 195 -0.85 4.53 2.93
C GLY A 195 0.49 5.22 3.19
N LYS A 196 0.48 6.16 4.13
CA LYS A 196 1.68 6.84 4.63
C LYS A 196 1.52 7.23 6.09
N TRP A 197 2.62 7.30 6.83
CA TRP A 197 2.65 7.93 8.14
C TRP A 197 2.63 9.46 7.98
N LEU A 198 1.88 10.13 8.86
CA LEU A 198 1.80 11.59 8.95
C LEU A 198 2.31 12.03 10.32
N THR A 199 3.36 12.84 10.35
CA THR A 199 3.85 13.50 11.58
C THR A 199 3.05 14.78 11.81
N SER A 200 2.53 14.96 13.02
CA SER A 200 1.65 16.06 13.42
C SER A 200 1.91 16.48 14.88
N TRP A 201 1.43 17.66 15.27
CA TRP A 201 1.62 18.23 16.61
C TRP A 201 0.31 18.20 17.39
N GLY A 202 0.34 17.71 18.62
CA GLY A 202 -0.84 17.47 19.46
C GLY A 202 -0.83 18.27 20.76
N PHE A 203 -2.01 18.78 21.11
CA PHE A 203 -2.34 19.34 22.41
C PHE A 203 -3.14 18.27 23.18
N SER A 204 -2.44 17.47 23.98
CA SER A 204 -3.01 16.30 24.66
C SER A 204 -3.44 16.63 26.09
N PHE A 205 -4.59 16.09 26.48
CA PHE A 205 -5.18 16.23 27.80
C PHE A 205 -5.39 14.83 28.39
N ILE A 206 -4.62 14.52 29.43
CA ILE A 206 -4.59 13.24 30.12
C ILE A 206 -5.58 13.28 31.28
N GLY A 207 -6.63 12.47 31.22
CA GLY A 207 -7.63 12.37 32.28
C GLY A 207 -7.22 11.34 33.32
N GLN A 208 -7.08 11.75 34.58
CA GLN A 208 -6.69 10.85 35.68
C GLN A 208 -7.84 9.92 36.14
N VAL A 209 -8.46 9.19 35.20
CA VAL A 209 -9.67 8.37 35.43
C VAL A 209 -9.31 6.98 35.96
N PHE A 210 -8.20 6.41 35.50
CA PHE A 210 -7.76 5.07 35.94
C PHE A 210 -6.85 5.18 37.17
N ASN A 211 -5.92 6.14 37.16
CA ASN A 211 -4.96 6.38 38.23
C ASN A 211 -5.04 7.85 38.68
N VAL A 212 -5.87 8.08 39.71
CA VAL A 212 -6.03 9.39 40.36
C VAL A 212 -4.78 9.69 41.18
N GLN A 213 -4.03 10.72 40.79
CA GLN A 213 -2.86 11.17 41.54
C GLN A 213 -3.32 11.82 42.85
N LYS A 214 -2.72 11.41 43.96
CA LYS A 214 -2.93 12.03 45.28
C LYS A 214 -1.59 12.56 45.76
N LEU A 215 -1.46 13.89 45.77
CA LEU A 215 -0.32 14.57 46.36
C LEU A 215 -0.53 14.73 47.87
N TYR A 216 0.56 14.72 48.62
CA TYR A 216 0.58 14.84 50.08
C TYR A 216 1.69 15.80 50.52
N PHE A 217 1.50 16.42 51.70
CA PHE A 217 2.47 17.31 52.30
C PHE A 217 2.47 17.16 53.83
N THR A 218 3.60 17.42 54.47
CA THR A 218 3.70 17.46 55.94
C THR A 218 3.13 18.78 56.46
N LYS A 219 1.97 18.71 57.12
CA LYS A 219 1.36 19.84 57.82
C LYS A 219 1.79 19.83 59.28
N PHE A 220 2.33 20.93 59.80
CA PHE A 220 2.66 21.03 61.23
C PHE A 220 1.39 20.97 62.10
N ASP A 221 1.43 20.14 63.13
CA ASP A 221 0.42 20.04 64.19
C ASP A 221 1.11 19.97 65.56
N THR A 222 0.94 21.04 66.33
CA THR A 222 1.29 21.26 67.74
C THR A 222 2.77 21.07 68.13
N SER A 223 3.37 19.91 67.84
CA SER A 223 4.77 19.55 68.09
C SER A 223 5.34 18.55 67.07
N SER A 224 4.58 18.25 66.01
CA SER A 224 4.88 17.19 65.04
C SER A 224 4.37 17.56 63.64
N TYR A 225 4.55 16.69 62.64
CA TYR A 225 3.99 16.90 61.29
C TYR A 225 3.06 15.74 60.92
N VAL A 226 1.90 16.06 60.32
CA VAL A 226 0.91 15.10 59.86
C VAL A 226 0.91 15.07 58.33
N ILE A 227 1.07 13.88 57.76
CA ILE A 227 1.01 13.66 56.30
C ILE A 227 -0.42 13.90 55.82
N THR A 228 -0.65 15.10 55.28
CA THR A 228 -1.95 15.64 54.89
C THR A 228 -2.08 15.59 53.38
N LYS A 229 -3.25 15.17 52.89
CA LYS A 229 -3.55 15.14 51.45
C LYS A 229 -3.79 16.54 50.90
N GLU A 230 -3.25 16.84 49.73
CA GLU A 230 -3.49 18.09 49.02
C GLU A 230 -4.84 18.11 48.28
N GLU A 231 -5.52 19.27 48.26
CA GLU A 231 -6.68 19.50 47.40
C GLU A 231 -6.26 19.73 45.93
N ASN A 232 -5.79 18.69 45.25
CA ASN A 232 -5.58 18.79 43.80
C ASN A 232 -6.94 18.97 43.08
N ARG A 233 -7.16 20.16 42.52
CA ARG A 233 -8.36 20.53 41.75
C ARG A 233 -8.22 20.25 40.25
N GLY A 234 -7.01 19.94 39.76
CA GLY A 234 -6.73 19.62 38.36
C GLY A 234 -7.06 18.17 38.02
N LYS A 235 -8.08 17.94 37.18
CA LYS A 235 -8.48 16.60 36.71
C LYS A 235 -7.86 16.19 35.37
N LEU A 236 -7.20 17.13 34.69
CA LEU A 236 -6.55 16.96 33.40
C LEU A 236 -5.10 17.44 33.50
N ILE A 237 -4.15 16.62 33.06
CA ILE A 237 -2.78 17.06 32.80
C ILE A 237 -2.68 17.44 31.33
N PHE A 238 -2.09 18.60 31.03
CA PHE A 238 -1.74 18.99 29.66
C PHE A 238 -0.35 18.47 29.30
N ALA A 239 -0.23 17.90 28.10
CA ALA A 239 1.05 17.50 27.51
C ALA A 239 1.08 17.91 26.03
N PRO A 240 2.10 18.66 25.56
CA PRO A 240 2.38 18.76 24.15
C PRO A 240 2.95 17.42 23.64
N THR A 241 2.63 17.06 22.40
CA THR A 241 2.91 15.71 21.86
C THR A 241 3.26 15.76 20.37
N VAL A 242 4.23 14.98 19.90
CA VAL A 242 4.39 14.65 18.47
C VAL A 242 3.60 13.37 18.19
N PHE A 243 2.68 13.41 17.23
CA PHE A 243 1.90 12.25 16.80
C PHE A 243 2.35 11.73 15.43
N PHE A 244 2.38 10.41 15.30
CA PHE A 244 2.55 9.67 14.06
C PHE A 244 1.23 8.94 13.77
N THR A 245 0.52 9.37 12.73
CA THR A 245 -0.80 8.85 12.35
C THR A 245 -0.72 8.10 11.02
N TRP A 246 -1.19 6.86 10.96
CA TRP A 246 -1.22 6.08 9.72
C TRP A 246 -2.41 6.48 8.86
N MET A 247 -2.16 7.02 7.67
CA MET A 247 -3.18 7.46 6.72
C MET A 247 -3.26 6.50 5.52
N PRO A 248 -4.29 5.62 5.43
CA PRO A 248 -4.50 4.73 4.29
C PRO A 248 -4.78 5.51 3.00
N THR A 249 -4.30 5.01 1.85
CA THR A 249 -4.45 5.70 0.56
C THR A 249 -5.92 5.91 0.17
N LYS A 250 -6.78 4.91 0.41
CA LYS A 250 -8.25 4.98 0.24
C LYS A 250 -8.98 6.04 1.07
N ASN A 251 -8.29 6.66 2.03
CA ASN A 251 -8.81 7.77 2.84
C ASN A 251 -8.34 9.16 2.35
N LEU A 252 -7.34 9.24 1.46
CA LEU A 252 -6.76 10.54 1.05
C LEU A 252 -7.76 11.47 0.33
N SER A 253 -8.73 10.89 -0.39
CA SER A 253 -9.81 11.61 -1.06
C SER A 253 -11.03 11.90 -0.17
N ARG A 254 -10.99 11.57 1.12
CA ARG A 254 -12.13 11.71 2.04
C ARG A 254 -11.95 12.90 2.99
N ASN A 255 -12.99 13.72 3.13
CA ASN A 255 -13.03 14.83 4.10
C ASN A 255 -12.89 14.34 5.55
N PHE A 256 -13.38 13.14 5.86
CA PHE A 256 -13.20 12.49 7.16
C PHE A 256 -12.50 11.14 6.99
N SER A 257 -11.52 10.89 7.86
CA SER A 257 -10.69 9.69 7.84
C SER A 257 -10.44 9.18 9.26
N LEU A 258 -10.69 7.88 9.48
CA LEU A 258 -10.36 7.20 10.74
C LEU A 258 -8.97 6.56 10.59
N SER A 259 -8.13 6.69 11.60
CA SER A 259 -6.70 6.31 11.54
C SER A 259 -6.14 5.95 12.90
N TYR A 260 -5.25 4.96 12.96
CA TYR A 260 -4.48 4.67 14.17
C TYR A 260 -3.37 5.71 14.36
N THR A 261 -3.10 6.09 15.60
CA THR A 261 -2.06 7.06 15.93
C THR A 261 -1.30 6.65 17.19
N GLY A 262 0.02 6.84 17.16
CA GLY A 262 0.90 6.82 18.32
C GLY A 262 1.54 8.19 18.52
N GLY A 263 2.00 8.52 19.72
CA GLY A 263 2.65 9.81 19.98
C GLY A 263 3.60 9.82 21.16
N LEU A 264 4.48 10.82 21.19
CA LEU A 264 5.50 11.02 22.21
C LEU A 264 5.42 12.45 22.77
N GLY A 265 5.43 12.59 24.10
CA GLY A 265 5.54 13.88 24.78
C GLY A 265 6.90 14.55 24.55
N PHE A 266 6.97 15.87 24.80
CA PHE A 266 8.23 16.64 24.67
C PHE A 266 9.14 16.56 25.90
N ASP A 267 8.65 16.07 27.03
CA ASP A 267 9.48 15.79 28.19
C ASP A 267 10.32 14.53 27.93
N MET A 268 11.64 14.71 27.82
CA MET A 268 12.60 13.64 27.57
C MET A 268 13.19 13.05 28.86
N GLU A 269 12.93 13.67 30.01
CA GLU A 269 13.25 13.13 31.35
C GLU A 269 12.11 12.22 31.83
N ALA A 270 10.85 12.58 31.50
CA ALA A 270 9.64 11.79 31.72
C ALA A 270 8.93 11.41 30.39
N PRO A 271 9.58 10.65 29.49
CA PRO A 271 9.03 10.31 28.18
C PRO A 271 7.65 9.69 28.32
N THR A 272 6.64 10.37 27.78
CA THR A 272 5.23 9.95 27.89
C THR A 272 4.70 9.51 26.53
N VAL A 273 4.06 8.34 26.50
CA VAL A 273 3.78 7.59 25.27
C VAL A 273 2.28 7.41 25.09
N PHE A 274 1.76 7.86 23.95
CA PHE A 274 0.34 7.85 23.60
C PHE A 274 0.06 6.78 22.54
N VAL A 275 -1.06 6.07 22.64
CA VAL A 275 -1.57 5.18 21.58
C VAL A 275 -3.09 5.21 21.53
N GLY A 276 -3.67 5.34 20.33
CA GLY A 276 -5.11 5.49 20.18
C GLY A 276 -5.64 5.50 18.75
N GLY A 277 -6.93 5.78 18.64
CA GLY A 277 -7.61 6.08 17.39
C GLY A 277 -7.73 7.59 17.18
N SER A 278 -7.75 8.01 15.92
CA SER A 278 -7.91 9.41 15.52
C SER A 278 -8.93 9.56 14.40
N LEU A 279 -9.75 10.61 14.50
CA LEU A 279 -10.64 11.08 13.43
C LEU A 279 -10.04 12.37 12.86
N THR A 280 -9.63 12.33 11.60
CA THR A 280 -8.97 13.45 10.91
C THR A 280 -9.91 14.07 9.88
N TYR A 281 -10.09 15.39 9.97
CA TYR A 281 -10.80 16.24 9.02
C TYR A 281 -9.83 16.91 8.03
N ASN A 282 -10.15 16.83 6.74
CA ASN A 282 -9.39 17.39 5.61
C ASN A 282 -7.87 17.17 5.69
N GLN A 283 -7.44 16.00 6.18
CA GLN A 283 -6.05 15.60 6.46
C GLN A 283 -5.22 16.50 7.40
N ASN A 284 -5.81 17.55 8.01
CA ASN A 284 -5.07 18.65 8.65
C ASN A 284 -5.38 18.85 10.14
N ILE A 285 -6.61 18.54 10.57
CA ILE A 285 -7.06 18.66 11.96
C ILE A 285 -7.58 17.30 12.40
N SER A 286 -7.07 16.75 13.50
CA SER A 286 -7.53 15.47 14.05
C SER A 286 -7.92 15.58 15.52
N ILE A 287 -8.92 14.80 15.92
CA ILE A 287 -9.18 14.50 17.33
C ILE A 287 -8.72 13.06 17.57
N ALA A 288 -7.82 12.86 18.52
CA ALA A 288 -7.38 11.53 18.95
C ALA A 288 -7.90 11.20 20.35
N ILE A 289 -8.23 9.92 20.56
CA ILE A 289 -8.60 9.35 21.85
C ILE A 289 -7.91 7.99 22.02
N GLY A 290 -7.52 7.67 23.25
CA GLY A 290 -6.83 6.41 23.54
C GLY A 290 -6.28 6.36 24.96
N ILE A 291 -5.18 5.63 25.12
CA ILE A 291 -4.46 5.50 26.39
C ILE A 291 -3.06 6.11 26.28
N VAL A 292 -2.56 6.58 27.42
CA VAL A 292 -1.23 7.16 27.57
C VAL A 292 -0.53 6.53 28.77
N ALA A 293 0.75 6.20 28.60
CA ALA A 293 1.67 5.86 29.68
C ALA A 293 2.48 7.11 30.06
N HIS A 294 2.39 7.55 31.31
CA HIS A 294 3.05 8.78 31.80
C HIS A 294 3.48 8.65 33.26
N ARG A 295 4.43 9.49 33.69
CA ARG A 295 4.98 9.50 35.06
C ARG A 295 4.01 10.23 36.01
N GLN A 296 3.66 9.59 37.13
CA GLN A 296 2.85 10.17 38.21
C GLN A 296 3.53 9.96 39.57
N GLU A 297 3.31 10.89 40.48
CA GLU A 297 3.85 10.86 41.85
C GLU A 297 2.83 10.24 42.80
N PHE A 298 3.23 9.23 43.57
CA PHE A 298 2.40 8.57 44.58
C PHE A 298 3.10 8.58 45.94
N LEU A 299 2.34 8.71 47.03
CA LEU A 299 2.88 8.56 48.39
C LEU A 299 3.70 7.28 48.50
N SER A 300 4.95 7.38 48.97
CA SER A 300 5.83 6.24 49.14
C SER A 300 5.22 5.23 50.11
N GLY A 301 5.40 3.93 49.85
CA GLY A 301 4.79 2.84 50.61
C GLY A 301 5.22 2.75 52.08
N GLU A 302 6.25 3.49 52.47
CA GLU A 302 6.71 3.67 53.85
C GLU A 302 5.77 4.59 54.67
N PHE A 303 4.95 5.40 54.00
CA PHE A 303 4.10 6.42 54.60
C PHE A 303 2.60 6.15 54.40
N LYS A 304 1.77 6.74 55.29
CA LYS A 304 0.31 6.63 55.25
C LYS A 304 -0.35 8.00 55.42
N GLU A 305 -1.53 8.16 54.82
CA GLU A 305 -2.39 9.34 55.00
C GLU A 305 -2.76 9.50 56.49
N ASN A 306 -2.60 10.72 57.03
CA ASN A 306 -2.70 11.07 58.45
C ASN A 306 -1.64 10.46 59.38
N GLN A 307 -0.53 9.91 58.86
CA GLN A 307 0.59 9.49 59.69
C GLN A 307 1.30 10.70 60.32
N ILE A 308 1.65 10.58 61.60
CA ILE A 308 2.48 11.55 62.33
C ILE A 308 3.96 11.20 62.09
N VAL A 309 4.74 12.20 61.70
CA VAL A 309 6.20 12.15 61.53
C VAL A 309 6.87 13.28 62.35
N LYS A 310 8.12 13.07 62.76
CA LYS A 310 8.86 14.00 63.63
C LYS A 310 9.48 15.18 62.89
N GLU A 311 9.71 15.03 61.59
CA GLU A 311 10.49 15.94 60.76
C GLU A 311 9.65 16.40 59.57
N ASN A 312 9.95 17.58 59.03
CA ASN A 312 9.27 18.10 57.84
C ASN A 312 9.85 17.44 56.58
N LEU A 313 9.08 16.59 55.92
CA LEU A 313 9.52 15.84 54.75
C LEU A 313 9.31 16.65 53.47
N SER A 314 10.30 16.61 52.57
CA SER A 314 10.17 17.20 51.23
C SER A 314 9.20 16.41 50.36
N LYS A 315 8.76 17.00 49.24
CA LYS A 315 7.92 16.33 48.25
C LYS A 315 8.57 15.03 47.75
N ASP A 316 9.86 15.08 47.49
CA ASP A 316 10.66 13.99 46.89
C ASP A 316 10.96 12.87 47.91
N GLN A 317 10.91 13.17 49.21
CA GLN A 317 10.92 12.16 50.28
C GLN A 317 9.54 11.51 50.49
N LEU A 318 8.45 12.26 50.27
CA LEU A 318 7.09 11.77 50.46
C LEU A 318 6.59 10.91 49.30
N HIS A 319 7.08 11.11 48.06
CA HIS A 319 6.52 10.46 46.87
C HIS A 319 7.54 9.64 46.09
N ASN A 320 7.09 8.50 45.56
CA ASN A 320 7.77 7.75 44.52
C ASN A 320 7.14 8.07 43.16
N GLU A 321 7.97 8.22 42.14
CA GLU A 321 7.53 8.34 40.75
C GLU A 321 7.23 6.97 40.16
N LEU A 322 6.05 6.79 39.56
CA LEU A 322 5.63 5.56 38.91
C LEU A 322 4.97 5.86 37.56
N TYR A 323 5.25 5.02 36.57
CA TYR A 323 4.56 5.07 35.29
C TYR A 323 3.16 4.46 35.41
N THR A 324 2.14 5.18 34.93
CA THR A 324 0.75 4.71 34.96
C THR A 324 0.07 4.87 33.61
N VAL A 325 -0.96 4.05 33.39
CA VAL A 325 -1.82 4.15 32.21
C VAL A 325 -3.08 4.94 32.56
N ASN A 326 -3.43 5.93 31.73
CA ASN A 326 -4.63 6.75 31.84
C ASN A 326 -5.26 6.99 30.45
N PRO A 327 -6.55 7.34 30.35
CA PRO A 327 -7.12 7.81 29.08
C PRO A 327 -6.65 9.22 28.71
N PHE A 328 -6.59 9.51 27.41
CA PHE A 328 -6.35 10.86 26.90
C PHE A 328 -7.33 11.25 25.79
N VAL A 329 -7.46 12.56 25.59
CA VAL A 329 -7.99 13.18 24.37
C VAL A 329 -6.97 14.19 23.86
N SER A 330 -6.78 14.31 22.55
CA SER A 330 -5.84 15.27 21.97
C SER A 330 -6.41 15.97 20.74
N LEU A 331 -6.15 17.27 20.63
CA LEU A 331 -6.36 18.04 19.41
C LEU A 331 -5.04 18.08 18.63
N ILE A 332 -5.04 17.56 17.41
CA ILE A 332 -3.84 17.37 16.60
C ILE A 332 -3.92 18.24 15.35
N PHE A 333 -2.83 18.94 15.05
CA PHE A 333 -2.67 19.80 13.88
C PHE A 333 -1.48 19.30 13.06
N ARG A 334 -1.71 19.08 11.77
CA ARG A 334 -0.67 18.75 10.81
C ARG A 334 -0.24 20.01 10.08
N PHE A 335 1.02 20.40 10.24
CA PHE A 335 1.63 21.47 9.47
C PHE A 335 2.21 20.90 8.16
N GLY A 336 2.08 21.64 7.06
CA GLY A 336 2.59 21.23 5.74
C GLY A 336 4.11 21.40 5.60
N GLU A 337 4.69 22.30 6.38
CA GLU A 337 6.12 22.49 6.60
C GLU A 337 6.39 22.58 8.11
N ASN A 338 7.65 22.50 8.54
CA ASN A 338 8.02 22.72 9.94
C ASN A 338 7.84 24.22 10.30
N PRO A 339 6.94 24.60 11.24
CA PRO A 339 6.70 26.00 11.58
C PRO A 339 7.84 26.64 12.40
N PHE A 340 8.81 25.84 12.87
CA PHE A 340 9.94 26.31 13.68
C PHE A 340 11.25 26.48 12.88
N THR A 341 11.29 26.06 11.61
CA THR A 341 12.41 26.41 10.72
C THR A 341 12.27 27.85 10.26
N ASN A 342 13.08 28.75 10.83
CA ASN A 342 13.35 30.06 10.26
C ASN A 342 13.99 29.89 8.87
N LYS A 343 13.15 29.88 7.83
CA LYS A 343 13.58 30.31 6.50
C LYS A 343 13.78 31.83 6.59
N GLU A 344 15.02 32.26 6.80
CA GLU A 344 15.42 33.66 6.62
C GLU A 344 14.97 34.14 5.22
N LYS A 345 14.53 35.39 5.14
CA LYS A 345 13.78 35.96 4.01
C LYS A 345 14.32 37.34 3.64
#